data_AF-A0A6G1R4Y1-F1
#
_entry.id   AF-A0A6G1R4Y1-F1
#
_cell.length_a   1.000
_cell.length_b   1.000
_cell.length_c   1.000
_cell.angle_alpha   90.00
_cell.angle_beta   90.00
_cell.angle_gamma   90.00
#
_symmetry.space_group_name_H-M   'P 1'
#
loop_
_entity.id
_entity.type
_entity.pdbx_description
1 polymer ?
#
loop_
_entity_poly.entity_id
_entity_poly.type
_entity_poly.pdbx_seq_one_letter_code
_entity_poly.pdbx_strand_id
1 'polypeptide(L)'
;NETSSRSHAVFNIIFTQKRHDAETDITTEKVSKISLVDLAGSERADSTGAKGTRLKEGANINKSLTTLGKVISALAEMDSGPNKNKKKKKTDFIPYRDSVLTWLLRE
;
A
#
# COMPACT_ATOMS: atom_id res chain seq x y z
N ASN A 1 -3.44 -7.03 22.52
CA ASN A 1 -3.69 -8.10 21.55
C ASN A 1 -2.42 -8.92 21.42
N GLU A 2 -2.38 -10.12 22.02
CA GLU A 2 -1.17 -11.00 21.97
C GLU A 2 -0.98 -11.67 20.61
N THR A 3 -2.03 -11.74 19.79
CA THR A 3 -2.06 -12.45 18.49
C THR A 3 -1.95 -11.53 17.27
N SER A 4 -1.81 -10.21 17.47
CA SER A 4 -1.65 -9.27 16.36
C SER A 4 -0.28 -9.44 15.72
N SER A 5 -0.23 -9.68 14.41
CA SER A 5 1.00 -9.62 13.63
C SER A 5 1.60 -8.22 13.71
N ARG A 6 2.90 -8.13 13.97
CA ARG A 6 3.65 -6.88 14.13
C ARG A 6 4.48 -6.49 12.90
N SER A 7 4.29 -7.23 11.83
CA SER A 7 4.88 -7.01 10.52
C SER A 7 3.79 -6.88 9.46
N HIS A 8 4.12 -6.22 8.37
CA HIS A 8 3.30 -6.25 7.15
C HIS A 8 3.81 -7.38 6.25
N ALA A 9 2.93 -8.05 5.53
CA ALA A 9 3.27 -9.06 4.54
C ALA A 9 2.69 -8.69 3.17
N VAL A 10 3.50 -8.82 2.12
CA VAL A 10 3.08 -8.65 0.73
C VAL A 10 3.40 -9.95 0.01
N PHE A 11 2.36 -10.62 -0.48
CA PHE A 11 2.48 -11.85 -1.24
C PHE A 11 2.00 -11.63 -2.66
N ASN A 12 2.93 -11.75 -3.62
CA ASN A 12 2.65 -11.50 -5.04
C ASN A 12 2.45 -12.82 -5.78
N ILE A 13 1.32 -12.95 -6.46
CA ILE A 13 1.04 -14.01 -7.42
C ILE A 13 1.20 -13.41 -8.82
N ILE A 14 2.17 -13.91 -9.58
CA ILE A 14 2.31 -13.58 -11.00
C ILE A 14 1.68 -14.72 -11.79
N PHE A 15 0.57 -14.42 -12.47
CA PHE A 15 -0.13 -15.37 -13.32
C PHE A 15 0.12 -15.02 -14.78
N THR A 16 0.72 -15.96 -15.50
CA THR A 16 1.04 -15.83 -16.93
C THR A 16 0.20 -16.83 -17.71
N GLN A 17 -0.64 -16.32 -18.60
CA GLN A 17 -1.43 -17.12 -19.54
C GLN A 17 -0.83 -16.99 -20.93
N LYS A 18 -0.46 -18.13 -21.54
CA LYS A 18 -0.07 -18.19 -22.94
C LYS A 18 -1.20 -18.80 -23.75
N ARG A 19 -1.57 -18.17 -24.87
CA ARG A 19 -2.56 -18.69 -25.81
C ARG A 19 -1.93 -18.73 -27.19
N HIS A 20 -1.79 -19.95 -27.71
CA HIS A 20 -1.42 -20.19 -29.09
C HIS A 20 -2.67 -20.20 -29.97
N ASP A 21 -2.65 -19.43 -31.03
CA ASP A 21 -3.64 -19.45 -32.08
C ASP A 21 -3.08 -20.22 -33.28
N ALA A 22 -3.67 -21.38 -33.57
CA ALA A 22 -3.21 -22.27 -34.63
C ALA A 22 -3.57 -21.78 -36.04
N GLU A 23 -4.55 -20.88 -36.19
CA GLU A 23 -4.92 -20.32 -37.50
C GLU A 23 -3.96 -19.22 -37.94
N THR A 24 -3.49 -18.42 -36.98
CA THR A 24 -2.56 -17.31 -37.24
C THR A 24 -1.10 -17.64 -36.96
N ASP A 25 -0.82 -18.80 -36.37
CA ASP A 25 0.51 -19.23 -35.88
C ASP A 25 1.12 -18.24 -34.87
N ILE A 26 0.27 -17.52 -34.14
CA ILE A 26 0.66 -16.50 -33.17
C ILE A 26 0.46 -17.01 -31.75
N THR A 27 1.49 -16.89 -30.92
CA THR A 27 1.37 -17.05 -29.46
C THR A 27 1.22 -15.68 -28.81
N THR A 28 0.13 -15.50 -28.07
CA THR A 28 -0.08 -14.33 -27.20
C THR A 28 0.21 -14.69 -25.75
N GLU A 29 0.70 -13.71 -24.99
CA GLU A 29 0.93 -13.84 -23.56
C GLU A 29 0.16 -12.74 -22.81
N LYS A 30 -0.54 -13.13 -21.76
CA LYS A 30 -1.20 -12.22 -20.82
C LYS A 30 -0.63 -12.46 -19.43
N VAL A 31 -0.02 -11.43 -18.87
CA VAL A 31 0.55 -11.46 -17.52
C VAL A 31 -0.32 -10.62 -16.59
N SER A 32 -0.63 -11.16 -15.41
CA SER A 32 -1.29 -10.44 -14.33
C SER A 32 -0.51 -10.60 -13.03
N LYS A 33 -0.41 -9.51 -12.25
CA LYS A 33 0.18 -9.50 -10.91
C LYS A 33 -0.95 -9.27 -9.91
N ILE A 34 -1.13 -10.21 -8.99
CA ILE A 34 -2.10 -10.12 -7.90
C ILE A 34 -1.30 -9.99 -6.60
N SER A 35 -1.48 -8.88 -5.89
CA SER A 35 -0.79 -8.63 -4.62
C SER A 35 -1.76 -8.84 -3.46
N LEU A 36 -1.54 -9.88 -2.66
CA LEU A 36 -2.24 -10.12 -1.41
C LEU A 36 -1.45 -9.45 -0.28
N VAL A 37 -2.08 -8.47 0.39
CA VAL A 37 -1.40 -7.63 1.39
C VAL A 37 -2.05 -7.80 2.75
N ASP A 38 -1.26 -8.23 3.73
CA ASP A 38 -1.66 -8.27 5.14
C ASP A 38 -0.92 -7.18 5.92
N LEU A 39 -1.66 -6.43 6.74
CA LEU A 39 -1.14 -5.27 7.45
C LEU A 39 -1.24 -5.48 8.96
N ALA A 40 -0.14 -5.18 9.66
CA ALA A 40 -0.13 -5.11 11.12
C ALA A 40 -1.19 -4.14 11.66
N GLY A 41 -1.59 -4.37 12.91
CA GLY A 41 -2.58 -3.53 13.60
C GLY A 41 -2.15 -2.08 13.80
N SER A 42 -3.12 -1.16 13.76
CA SER A 42 -2.91 0.28 13.98
C SER A 42 -3.16 0.70 15.45
N GLU A 43 -2.82 -0.15 16.42
CA GLU A 43 -3.10 0.14 17.82
C GLU A 43 -2.26 1.32 18.37
N ARG A 44 -2.85 2.07 19.31
CA ARG A 44 -2.20 3.22 19.95
C ARG A 44 -1.20 2.74 20.99
N ALA A 45 0.00 3.32 21.01
CA ALA A 45 1.04 3.01 21.99
C ALA A 45 0.55 3.06 23.44
N ASP A 46 -0.23 4.08 23.81
CA ASP A 46 -0.77 4.29 25.16
C ASP A 46 -1.69 3.14 25.62
N SER A 47 -2.36 2.49 24.68
CA SER A 47 -3.25 1.35 24.95
C SER A 47 -2.52 0.02 25.14
N THR A 48 -1.21 -0.04 24.84
CA THR A 48 -0.42 -1.27 24.87
C THR A 48 0.53 -1.39 26.06
N GLY A 49 0.80 -0.29 26.77
CA GLY A 49 1.80 -0.24 27.85
C GLY A 49 3.24 -0.57 27.39
N ALA A 50 3.50 -0.55 26.08
CA ALA A 50 4.77 -0.95 25.50
C ALA A 50 5.91 0.01 25.87
N LYS A 51 7.07 -0.53 26.26
CA LYS A 51 8.29 0.24 26.59
C LYS A 51 9.46 -0.19 25.71
N GLY A 52 10.45 0.70 25.59
CA GLY A 52 11.72 0.40 24.92
C GLY A 52 11.57 -0.03 23.46
N THR A 53 12.08 -1.21 23.11
CA THR A 53 12.05 -1.77 21.74
C THR A 53 10.62 -1.95 21.21
N ARG A 54 9.69 -2.38 22.06
CA ARG A 54 8.30 -2.64 21.71
C ARG A 54 7.54 -1.35 21.35
N LEU A 55 7.92 -0.22 21.94
CA LEU A 55 7.40 1.10 21.58
C LEU A 55 7.93 1.56 20.22
N LYS A 56 9.24 1.34 19.95
CA LYS A 56 9.85 1.67 18.64
C LYS A 56 9.23 0.87 17.51
N GLU A 57 8.97 -0.41 17.75
CA GLU A 57 8.28 -1.31 16.81
C GLU A 57 6.86 -0.79 16.49
N GLY A 58 6.05 -0.54 17.51
CA GLY A 58 4.70 0.01 17.33
C GLY A 58 4.68 1.39 16.65
N ALA A 59 5.68 2.23 16.92
CA ALA A 59 5.84 3.51 16.24
C ALA A 59 6.12 3.34 14.73
N ASN A 60 6.94 2.35 14.35
CA ASN A 60 7.23 2.06 12.94
C ASN A 60 6.02 1.48 12.19
N ILE A 61 5.24 0.61 12.83
CA ILE A 61 3.97 0.09 12.30
C ILE A 61 2.98 1.25 12.06
N ASN A 62 2.80 2.11 13.06
CA ASN A 62 1.91 3.26 12.92
C ASN A 62 2.41 4.26 11.88
N LYS A 63 3.74 4.40 11.70
CA LYS A 63 4.32 5.24 10.65
C LYS A 63 3.96 4.74 9.26
N SER A 64 4.18 3.47 8.95
CA SER A 64 3.83 2.91 7.62
C SER A 64 2.34 3.02 7.32
N LEU A 65 1.47 2.70 8.29
CA LEU A 65 0.01 2.81 8.13
C LEU A 65 -0.46 4.26 7.97
N THR A 66 0.11 5.20 8.73
CA THR A 66 -0.20 6.62 8.58
C THR A 66 0.23 7.13 7.20
N THR A 67 1.41 6.75 6.73
CA THR A 67 1.88 7.10 5.38
C THR A 67 0.96 6.53 4.31
N LEU A 68 0.49 5.28 4.45
CA LEU A 68 -0.49 4.68 3.56
C LEU A 68 -1.79 5.49 3.51
N GLY A 69 -2.33 5.90 4.66
CA GLY A 69 -3.52 6.77 4.73
C GLY A 69 -3.32 8.13 4.04
N LYS A 70 -2.14 8.74 4.18
CA LYS A 70 -1.79 9.99 3.46
C LYS A 70 -1.76 9.80 1.95
N VAL A 71 -1.17 8.70 1.47
CA VAL A 71 -1.12 8.37 0.03
C VAL A 71 -2.53 8.20 -0.55
N ILE A 72 -3.38 7.42 0.13
CA ILE A 72 -4.78 7.21 -0.29
C ILE A 72 -5.55 8.54 -0.32
N SER A 73 -5.38 9.36 0.71
CA SER A 73 -6.07 10.66 0.81
C SER A 73 -5.64 11.60 -0.32
N ALA A 74 -4.33 11.66 -0.62
CA ALA A 74 -3.80 12.47 -1.71
C ALA A 74 -4.33 12.00 -3.08
N LEU A 75 -4.40 10.69 -3.31
CA LEU A 75 -4.96 10.11 -4.54
C LEU A 75 -6.45 10.45 -4.69
N ALA A 76 -7.23 10.31 -3.62
CA ALA A 76 -8.66 10.65 -3.64
C ALA A 76 -8.90 12.14 -3.91
N GLU A 77 -8.06 13.02 -3.36
CA GLU A 77 -8.14 14.46 -3.62
C GLU A 77 -7.81 14.80 -5.08
N MET A 78 -6.89 14.08 -5.71
CA MET A 78 -6.56 14.25 -7.14
C MET A 78 -7.68 13.77 -8.07
N ASP A 79 -8.38 12.68 -7.70
CA ASP A 79 -9.47 12.11 -8.49
C ASP A 79 -10.78 12.92 -8.37
N SER A 80 -10.97 13.64 -7.26
CA SER A 80 -12.08 14.58 -7.11
C SER A 80 -11.91 15.78 -8.06
N GLY A 81 -12.55 15.70 -9.23
CA GLY A 81 -12.42 16.58 -10.39
C GLY A 81 -12.56 18.10 -10.16
N PRO A 82 -12.48 18.90 -11.25
CA PRO A 82 -12.07 20.32 -11.24
C PRO A 82 -12.98 21.31 -10.50
N ASN A 83 -14.09 20.86 -9.89
CA ASN A 83 -15.18 21.72 -9.48
C ASN A 83 -15.51 21.64 -7.98
N LYS A 84 -14.51 21.86 -7.11
CA LYS A 84 -14.75 22.31 -5.73
C LYS A 84 -13.68 23.32 -5.33
N ASN A 85 -14.12 24.49 -4.88
CA ASN A 85 -13.40 25.69 -4.41
C ASN A 85 -12.32 25.48 -3.30
N LYS A 86 -11.59 24.37 -3.28
CA LYS A 86 -10.41 24.23 -2.44
C LYS A 86 -9.23 24.80 -3.21
N LYS A 87 -8.65 25.89 -2.69
CA LYS A 87 -7.30 26.37 -3.03
C LYS A 87 -6.46 25.16 -3.45
N LYS A 88 -5.99 25.11 -4.70
CA LYS A 88 -5.02 24.14 -5.21
C LYS A 88 -3.85 24.06 -4.22
N LYS A 89 -3.99 23.25 -3.17
CA LYS A 89 -2.89 22.88 -2.31
C LYS A 89 -2.10 21.96 -3.20
N LYS A 90 -0.88 22.38 -3.45
CA LYS A 90 0.15 21.72 -4.24
C LYS A 90 0.36 20.28 -3.70
N THR A 91 -0.52 19.35 -4.07
CA THR A 91 -0.41 17.92 -3.75
C THR A 91 0.02 17.14 -4.99
N ASP A 92 0.84 17.77 -5.86
CA ASP A 92 1.54 17.05 -6.94
C ASP A 92 2.46 15.96 -6.38
N PHE A 93 2.83 16.07 -5.10
CA PHE A 93 3.69 15.12 -4.41
C PHE A 93 2.88 14.16 -3.54
N ILE A 94 2.78 12.90 -4.01
CA ILE A 94 2.26 11.79 -3.23
C ILE A 94 3.43 11.11 -2.51
N PRO A 95 3.41 10.97 -1.16
CA PRO A 95 4.55 10.54 -0.36
C PRO A 95 4.76 9.01 -0.37
N TYR A 96 4.79 8.37 -1.54
CA TYR A 96 5.01 6.93 -1.65
C TYR A 96 6.33 6.46 -1.02
N ARG A 97 7.35 7.33 -1.00
CA ARG A 97 8.69 7.00 -0.50
C ARG A 97 8.85 7.14 1.02
N ASP A 98 7.87 7.70 1.72
CA ASP A 98 7.98 7.97 3.16
C ASP A 98 7.87 6.69 4.01
N SER A 99 7.44 5.58 3.40
CA SER A 99 7.50 4.24 3.97
C SER A 99 7.80 3.19 2.91
N VAL A 100 8.50 2.12 3.29
CA VAL A 100 8.78 0.99 2.39
C VAL A 100 7.47 0.35 1.90
N LEU A 101 6.45 0.27 2.76
CA LEU A 101 5.14 -0.27 2.41
C LEU A 101 4.51 0.50 1.25
N THR A 102 4.40 1.83 1.35
CA THR A 102 3.81 2.66 0.30
C THR A 102 4.66 2.71 -0.96
N TRP A 103 5.96 2.47 -0.86
CA TRP A 103 6.84 2.37 -2.01
C TRP A 103 6.61 1.06 -2.77
N LEU A 104 6.48 -0.06 -2.06
CA LEU A 104 6.17 -1.37 -2.65
C LEU A 104 4.78 -1.42 -3.29
N LEU A 105 3.79 -0.71 -2.72
CA LEU A 105 2.41 -0.69 -3.22
C LEU A 105 2.16 0.33 -4.35
N ARG A 106 3.18 1.10 -4.75
CA ARG A 106 3.03 2.08 -5.83
C ARG A 106 2.97 1.42 -7.21
N GLU A 107 3.62 0.27 -7.37
CA GLU A 107 3.64 -0.49 -8.63
C GLU A 107 2.32 -1.20 -8.90
#